data_AF-A0A146L3F6-F1
#
_entry.id   AF-A0A146L3F6-F1
#
_cell.length_a   1.000
_cell.length_b   1.000
_cell.length_c   1.000
_cell.angle_alpha   90.00
_cell.angle_beta   90.00
_cell.angle_gamma   90.00
#
_symmetry.space_group_name_H-M   'P 1'
#
loop_
_entity.id
_entity.type
_entity.pdbx_description
1 polymer ?
#
loop_
_entity_poly.entity_id
_entity_poly.type
_entity_poly.pdbx_seq_one_letter_code
_entity_poly.pdbx_strand_id
1 'polypeptide(L)'
;MEGVLLKWTNYWNGWQTRWFVLHDGILSYYRSAEDVNQGCKGSVKVSAIQIAVSNVDSTRMDLSIPGQKNLYLKAPSPQERQLWLVALGSAKACVTLTTEMKNSAFDGPPQERPRDLAATPAELRTYCDILMQQVHALKTAASQDPPNIERISEESKVISVTCDSFIRSLEHCMELTKDGFPTKIHHIDRIASHICRPTVPVMRTNSTEKKA
;
A
#
# COMPACT_ATOMS: atom_id res chain seq x y z
N MET A 1 -10.56 -1.59 1.60
CA MET A 1 -10.98 -2.25 2.86
C MET A 1 -10.34 -1.50 4.01
N GLU A 2 -11.07 -1.26 5.09
CA GLU A 2 -10.55 -0.59 6.27
C GLU A 2 -11.11 -1.21 7.54
N GLY A 3 -10.40 -1.08 8.66
CA GLY A 3 -10.84 -1.65 9.92
C GLY A 3 -9.76 -1.72 10.99
N VAL A 4 -10.19 -2.11 12.18
CA VAL A 4 -9.30 -2.28 13.34
C VAL A 4 -8.59 -3.63 13.27
N LEU A 5 -7.28 -3.64 13.48
CA LEU A 5 -6.50 -4.84 13.75
C LEU A 5 -5.58 -4.61 14.95
N LEU A 6 -5.28 -5.69 15.67
CA LEU A 6 -4.26 -5.71 16.71
C LEU A 6 -2.91 -5.97 16.04
N LYS A 7 -1.98 -5.05 16.23
CA LYS A 7 -0.60 -5.16 15.74
C LYS A 7 0.34 -5.47 16.89
N TRP A 8 1.18 -6.49 16.76
CA TRP A 8 2.27 -6.70 17.70
C TRP A 8 3.33 -5.61 17.55
N THR A 9 3.73 -4.98 18.67
CA THR A 9 4.76 -3.93 18.66
C THR A 9 6.09 -4.42 19.21
N ASN A 10 6.11 -4.94 20.44
CA ASN A 10 7.29 -5.41 21.18
C ASN A 10 6.83 -6.21 22.42
N TYR A 11 7.77 -6.84 23.14
CA TYR A 11 7.47 -7.59 24.36
C TYR A 11 6.86 -6.74 25.49
N TRP A 12 7.19 -5.45 25.53
CA TRP A 12 6.71 -4.53 26.58
C TRP A 12 5.27 -4.06 26.36
N ASN A 13 4.91 -3.66 25.14
CA ASN A 13 3.59 -3.11 24.82
C ASN A 13 2.65 -4.15 24.18
N GLY A 14 3.18 -5.30 23.75
CA GLY A 14 2.41 -6.42 23.24
C GLY A 14 1.59 -6.12 21.99
N TRP A 15 0.31 -6.53 22.01
CA TRP A 15 -0.68 -6.29 20.95
C TRP A 15 -1.33 -4.93 21.15
N GLN A 16 -1.34 -4.12 20.10
CA GLN A 16 -1.86 -2.76 20.13
C GLN A 16 -2.89 -2.56 19.03
N THR A 17 -4.04 -1.99 19.38
CA THR A 17 -5.11 -1.65 18.45
C THR A 17 -4.63 -0.57 17.48
N ARG A 18 -4.74 -0.83 16.18
CA ARG A 18 -4.39 0.13 15.12
C ARG A 18 -5.45 0.08 14.04
N TRP A 19 -5.70 1.23 13.41
CA TRP A 19 -6.57 1.32 12.24
C TRP A 19 -5.77 0.98 11.00
N PHE A 20 -6.26 0.04 10.20
CA PHE A 20 -5.64 -0.37 8.95
C PHE A 20 -6.53 0.00 7.78
N VAL A 21 -5.89 0.43 6.70
CA VAL A 21 -6.54 0.77 5.43
C VAL A 21 -5.77 0.06 4.32
N LEU A 22 -6.48 -0.76 3.57
CA LEU A 22 -6.03 -1.37 2.33
C LEU A 22 -6.67 -0.63 1.17
N HIS A 23 -5.84 0.07 0.40
CA HIS A 23 -6.23 0.88 -0.75
C HIS A 23 -5.19 0.72 -1.87
N ASP A 24 -5.62 0.48 -3.10
CA ASP A 24 -4.76 0.32 -4.29
C ASP A 24 -3.56 -0.62 -4.12
N GLY A 25 -3.76 -1.74 -3.43
CA GLY A 25 -2.68 -2.70 -3.20
C GLY A 25 -1.60 -2.22 -2.21
N ILE A 26 -1.87 -1.15 -1.46
CA ILE A 26 -1.06 -0.66 -0.35
C ILE A 26 -1.86 -0.83 0.95
N LEU A 27 -1.25 -1.51 1.91
CA LEU A 27 -1.76 -1.62 3.27
C LEU A 27 -1.06 -0.58 4.16
N SER A 28 -1.81 0.39 4.64
CA SER A 28 -1.37 1.47 5.52
C SER A 28 -1.98 1.32 6.92
N TYR A 29 -1.28 1.79 7.95
CA TYR A 29 -1.83 1.80 9.31
C TYR A 29 -1.64 3.12 10.05
N TYR A 30 -2.56 3.38 10.97
CA TYR A 30 -2.72 4.61 11.73
C TYR A 30 -2.93 4.29 13.21
N ARG A 31 -2.82 5.29 14.08
CA ARG A 31 -3.11 5.12 15.51
C ARG A 31 -4.60 4.90 15.75
N SER A 32 -5.44 5.72 15.14
CA SER A 32 -6.90 5.66 15.17
C SER A 32 -7.47 5.99 13.78
N ALA A 33 -8.78 5.80 13.60
CA ALA A 33 -9.47 6.18 12.36
C ALA A 33 -9.50 7.71 12.15
N GLU A 34 -9.57 8.49 13.24
CA GLU A 34 -9.55 9.96 13.19
C GLU A 34 -8.17 10.52 12.80
N ASP A 35 -7.10 9.76 13.07
CA ASP A 35 -5.71 10.13 12.76
C ASP A 35 -5.33 9.89 11.28
N VAL A 36 -6.25 9.47 10.41
CA VAL A 36 -5.93 9.22 8.99
C VAL A 36 -5.38 10.48 8.31
N ASN A 37 -5.87 11.67 8.70
CA ASN A 37 -5.41 12.96 8.19
C ASN A 37 -4.06 13.43 8.78
N GLN A 38 -3.57 12.80 9.85
CA GLN A 38 -2.26 13.10 10.46
C GLN A 38 -1.09 12.35 9.79
N GLY A 39 -1.40 11.55 8.77
CA GLY A 39 -0.41 10.73 8.05
C GLY A 39 -0.25 9.33 8.62
N CYS A 40 0.07 8.38 7.73
CA CYS A 40 0.22 6.98 8.09
C CYS A 40 1.49 6.75 8.94
N LYS A 41 1.42 5.81 9.89
CA LYS A 41 2.59 5.38 10.69
C LYS A 41 3.46 4.37 9.97
N GLY A 42 2.93 3.78 8.90
CA GLY A 42 3.65 2.90 8.00
C GLY A 42 2.72 2.38 6.91
N SER A 43 3.31 2.04 5.77
CA SER A 43 2.62 1.47 4.63
C SER A 43 3.46 0.36 4.00
N VAL A 44 2.81 -0.64 3.42
CA VAL A 44 3.46 -1.75 2.73
C VAL A 44 2.69 -2.11 1.47
N LYS A 45 3.42 -2.36 0.38
CA LYS A 45 2.85 -2.84 -0.87
C LYS A 45 2.48 -4.32 -0.76
N VAL A 46 1.20 -4.65 -0.92
CA VAL A 46 0.65 -6.00 -0.76
C VAL A 46 1.26 -7.02 -1.73
N SER A 47 1.69 -6.58 -2.92
CA SER A 47 2.37 -7.44 -3.89
C SER A 47 3.67 -8.07 -3.34
N ALA A 48 4.36 -7.38 -2.43
CA ALA A 48 5.61 -7.85 -1.83
C ALA A 48 5.38 -8.69 -0.56
N ILE A 49 4.14 -8.79 -0.06
CA ILE A 49 3.83 -9.46 1.21
C ILE A 49 3.59 -10.96 0.98
N GLN A 50 4.21 -11.80 1.78
CA GLN A 50 3.82 -13.19 1.98
C GLN A 50 2.90 -13.27 3.21
N ILE A 51 1.70 -13.82 3.01
CA ILE A 51 0.68 -13.94 4.05
C ILE A 51 0.81 -15.33 4.68
N ALA A 52 1.15 -15.39 5.97
CA ALA A 52 1.20 -16.61 6.75
C ALA A 52 -0.03 -16.68 7.68
N VAL A 53 -0.87 -17.68 7.44
CA VAL A 53 -2.10 -17.91 8.19
C VAL A 53 -1.80 -18.90 9.31
N SER A 54 -2.05 -18.52 10.57
CA SER A 54 -1.91 -19.45 11.70
C SER A 54 -3.02 -20.51 11.68
N ASN A 55 -2.65 -21.78 11.74
CA ASN A 55 -3.61 -22.90 11.84
C ASN A 55 -4.12 -23.13 13.27
N VAL A 56 -3.47 -22.50 14.26
CA VAL A 56 -3.79 -22.68 15.69
C VAL A 56 -4.67 -21.55 16.22
N ASP A 57 -4.40 -20.32 15.77
CA ASP A 57 -5.14 -19.13 16.18
C ASP A 57 -6.01 -18.64 15.02
N SER A 58 -7.32 -18.81 15.18
CA SER A 58 -8.33 -18.46 14.18
C SER A 58 -8.46 -16.96 13.93
N THR A 59 -7.79 -16.11 14.72
CA THR A 59 -7.78 -14.64 14.60
C THR A 59 -6.45 -14.08 14.09
N ARG A 60 -5.38 -14.87 14.06
CA ARG A 60 -4.01 -14.38 13.79
C ARG A 60 -3.60 -14.53 12.32
N MET A 61 -3.02 -13.48 11.76
CA MET A 61 -2.39 -13.49 10.44
C MET A 61 -1.06 -12.74 10.50
N ASP A 62 -0.03 -13.33 9.92
CA ASP A 62 1.32 -12.79 9.94
C ASP A 62 1.70 -12.38 8.51
N LEU A 63 2.21 -11.16 8.35
CA LEU A 63 2.62 -10.60 7.06
C LEU A 63 4.15 -10.51 7.04
N SER A 64 4.76 -11.30 6.17
CA SER A 64 6.21 -11.36 5.99
C SER A 64 6.61 -10.65 4.71
N ILE A 65 7.54 -9.71 4.81
CA ILE A 65 8.07 -8.95 3.67
C ILE A 65 9.55 -9.33 3.55
N PRO A 66 10.00 -9.91 2.42
CA PRO A 66 11.41 -10.22 2.23
C PRO A 66 12.30 -8.99 2.46
N GLY A 67 13.29 -9.10 3.35
CA GLY A 67 14.22 -8.02 3.67
C GLY A 67 13.68 -6.94 4.62
N GLN A 68 12.47 -7.09 5.18
CA GLN A 68 11.92 -6.17 6.18
C GLN A 68 11.39 -6.91 7.41
N LYS A 69 11.00 -6.15 8.44
CA LYS A 69 10.45 -6.69 9.68
C LYS A 69 9.06 -7.30 9.44
N ASN A 70 8.84 -8.51 9.95
CA ASN A 70 7.53 -9.15 9.95
C ASN A 70 6.49 -8.33 10.71
N LEU A 71 5.28 -8.30 10.16
CA LEU A 71 4.14 -7.62 10.74
C LEU A 71 3.13 -8.66 11.22
N TYR A 72 3.07 -8.84 12.55
CA TYR A 72 2.14 -9.77 13.20
C TYR A 72 0.83 -9.06 13.50
N LEU A 73 -0.28 -9.61 12.99
CA LEU A 73 -1.61 -9.03 13.09
C LEU A 73 -2.62 -10.02 13.69
N LYS A 74 -3.59 -9.51 14.43
CA LYS A 74 -4.77 -10.25 14.88
C LYS A 74 -6.02 -9.46 14.57
N ALA A 75 -7.03 -10.12 14.03
CA ALA A 75 -8.34 -9.53 13.86
C ALA A 75 -9.18 -9.65 15.14
N PRO A 76 -10.14 -8.74 15.38
CA PRO A 76 -11.09 -8.86 16.48
C PRO A 76 -11.94 -10.14 16.44
N SER A 77 -12.21 -10.68 15.24
CA SER A 77 -12.94 -11.93 15.05
C SER A 77 -12.36 -12.81 13.93
N PRO A 78 -12.62 -14.14 13.94
CA PRO A 78 -12.25 -15.02 12.82
C PRO A 78 -12.90 -14.61 11.49
N GLN A 79 -14.11 -14.06 11.54
CA GLN A 79 -14.84 -13.54 10.38
C GLN A 79 -14.11 -12.35 9.77
N GLU A 80 -13.73 -11.37 10.59
CA GLU A 80 -12.96 -10.22 10.13
C GLU A 80 -11.58 -10.62 9.62
N ARG A 81 -10.91 -11.57 10.28
CA ARG A 81 -9.66 -12.15 9.75
C ARG A 81 -9.88 -12.67 8.33
N GLN A 82 -10.95 -13.43 8.10
CA GLN A 82 -11.23 -13.97 6.78
C GLN A 82 -11.48 -12.86 5.76
N LEU A 83 -12.23 -11.82 6.11
CA LEU A 83 -12.42 -10.64 5.25
C LEU A 83 -11.08 -9.99 4.88
N TRP A 84 -10.18 -9.83 5.86
CA TRP A 84 -8.85 -9.27 5.63
C TRP A 84 -7.98 -10.16 4.74
N LEU A 85 -8.00 -11.47 4.96
CA LEU A 85 -7.27 -12.43 4.12
C LEU A 85 -7.76 -12.41 2.67
N VAL A 86 -9.09 -12.37 2.47
CA VAL A 86 -9.69 -12.25 1.14
C VAL A 86 -9.26 -10.95 0.47
N ALA A 87 -9.40 -9.82 1.15
CA ALA A 87 -9.05 -8.52 0.57
C ALA A 87 -7.56 -8.41 0.23
N LEU A 88 -6.68 -8.88 1.13
CA LEU A 88 -5.23 -8.90 0.88
C LEU A 88 -4.87 -9.85 -0.27
N GLY A 89 -5.50 -11.03 -0.34
CA GLY A 89 -5.30 -11.99 -1.42
C GLY A 89 -5.76 -11.44 -2.78
N SER A 90 -6.95 -10.84 -2.83
CA SER A 90 -7.47 -10.17 -4.02
C SER A 90 -6.58 -9.03 -4.48
N ALA A 91 -6.18 -8.14 -3.56
CA ALA A 91 -5.27 -7.04 -3.88
C ALA A 91 -3.92 -7.54 -4.40
N LYS A 92 -3.40 -8.64 -3.86
CA LYS A 92 -2.17 -9.27 -4.34
C LYS A 92 -2.32 -9.83 -5.76
N ALA A 93 -3.44 -10.48 -6.07
CA ALA A 93 -3.70 -11.08 -7.39
C ALA A 93 -3.98 -10.03 -8.48
N CYS A 94 -4.67 -8.93 -8.16
CA CYS A 94 -4.95 -7.85 -9.10
C CYS A 94 -3.67 -7.16 -9.63
N VAL A 95 -2.60 -7.13 -8.84
CA VAL A 95 -1.29 -6.60 -9.29
C VAL A 95 -0.62 -7.52 -10.32
N THR A 96 -0.85 -8.84 -10.26
CA THR A 96 -0.30 -9.78 -11.24
C THR A 96 -1.03 -9.68 -12.59
N LEU A 97 -2.36 -9.56 -12.58
CA LEU A 97 -3.18 -9.50 -13.81
C LEU A 97 -2.96 -8.22 -14.63
N THR A 98 -2.68 -7.09 -13.96
CA THR A 98 -2.30 -5.84 -14.64
C THR A 98 -0.92 -5.92 -15.30
N THR A 99 -0.05 -6.82 -14.82
CA THR A 99 1.27 -7.04 -15.41
C THR A 99 1.20 -7.97 -16.63
N GLU A 100 0.32 -8.97 -16.62
CA GLU A 100 0.16 -9.94 -17.72
C GLU A 100 -0.60 -9.38 -18.93
N MET A 101 -1.61 -8.51 -18.72
CA MET A 101 -2.31 -7.86 -19.84
C MET A 101 -1.45 -6.85 -20.63
N LYS A 102 -0.29 -6.46 -20.10
CA LYS A 102 0.65 -5.57 -20.79
C LYS A 102 1.53 -6.29 -21.82
N ASN A 103 1.63 -7.62 -21.76
CA ASN A 103 2.56 -8.39 -22.59
C ASN A 103 1.90 -9.19 -23.73
N SER A 104 0.56 -9.27 -23.83
CA SER A 104 -0.09 -10.00 -24.92
C SER A 104 -1.40 -9.37 -25.40
N ALA A 105 -1.36 -8.13 -25.90
CA ALA A 105 -2.19 -7.66 -27.02
C ALA A 105 -1.95 -6.15 -27.25
N PHE A 106 -1.25 -5.79 -28.32
CA PHE A 106 -1.75 -4.88 -29.37
C PHE A 106 -0.59 -4.44 -30.29
N ASP A 107 -0.61 -4.94 -31.53
CA ASP A 107 0.24 -4.59 -32.66
C ASP A 107 -0.19 -3.21 -33.21
N GLY A 108 0.15 -2.15 -32.47
CA GLY A 108 -0.08 -0.74 -32.85
C GLY A 108 1.25 -0.01 -33.01
N PRO A 109 1.31 1.08 -33.82
CA PRO A 109 2.55 1.80 -34.08
C PRO A 109 3.12 2.35 -32.77
N PRO A 110 4.45 2.61 -32.69
CA PRO A 110 5.13 2.97 -31.46
C PRO A 110 4.49 4.19 -30.80
N GLN A 111 3.61 3.96 -29.84
CA GLN A 111 3.05 5.04 -29.04
C GLN A 111 4.13 5.40 -28.02
N GLU A 112 4.81 6.51 -28.29
CA GLU A 112 5.79 7.13 -27.41
C GLU A 112 5.20 7.22 -26.00
N ARG A 113 5.61 6.32 -25.09
CA ARG A 113 5.36 6.52 -23.66
C ARG A 113 6.11 7.80 -23.29
N PRO A 114 5.42 8.88 -22.90
CA PRO A 114 6.03 10.19 -22.86
C PRO A 114 7.14 10.19 -21.81
N ARG A 115 8.22 10.87 -22.17
CA ARG A 115 9.46 11.03 -21.41
C ARG A 115 9.24 11.64 -20.00
N ASP A 116 8.03 12.08 -19.68
CA ASP A 116 7.63 12.75 -18.44
C ASP A 116 7.67 11.86 -17.18
N LEU A 117 7.44 10.55 -17.31
CA LEU A 117 7.51 9.62 -16.16
C LEU A 117 8.95 9.37 -15.66
N ALA A 118 9.95 9.62 -16.52
CA ALA A 118 11.36 9.46 -16.16
C ALA A 118 11.98 10.77 -15.64
N ALA A 119 11.44 11.92 -16.06
CA ALA A 119 11.91 13.24 -15.62
C ALA A 119 11.44 13.58 -14.19
N THR A 120 10.23 13.16 -13.83
CA THR A 120 9.60 13.41 -12.53
C THR A 120 10.38 12.91 -11.29
N PRO A 121 10.89 11.66 -11.22
CA PRO A 121 11.69 11.21 -10.07
C PRO A 121 13.06 11.90 -9.98
N ALA A 122 13.64 12.33 -11.10
CA ALA A 122 14.88 13.10 -11.11
C ALA A 122 14.65 14.53 -10.58
N GLU A 123 13.52 15.15 -10.96
CA GLU A 123 13.11 16.47 -10.48
C GLU A 123 12.89 16.48 -8.95
N LEU A 124 12.18 15.48 -8.43
CA LEU A 124 12.02 15.29 -6.98
C LEU A 124 13.36 15.15 -6.26
N ARG A 125 14.32 14.45 -6.88
CA ARG A 125 15.67 14.30 -6.32
C ARG A 125 16.40 15.64 -6.26
N THR A 126 16.31 16.43 -7.31
CA THR A 126 16.88 17.79 -7.35
C THR A 126 16.30 18.68 -6.26
N TYR A 127 14.98 18.65 -6.03
CA TYR A 127 14.37 19.40 -4.93
C TYR A 127 14.84 18.93 -3.55
N CYS A 128 15.03 17.62 -3.33
CA CYS A 128 15.62 17.13 -2.07
C CYS A 128 17.03 17.70 -1.84
N ASP A 129 17.86 17.74 -2.88
CA ASP A 129 19.23 18.26 -2.80
C ASP A 129 19.23 19.77 -2.51
N ILE A 130 18.35 20.54 -3.16
CA ILE A 130 18.18 21.98 -2.92
C ILE A 130 17.71 22.25 -1.48
N LEU A 131 16.70 21.50 -1.00
CA LEU A 131 16.19 21.65 0.37
C LEU A 131 17.26 21.33 1.42
N MET A 132 18.07 20.29 1.20
CA MET A 132 19.20 19.96 2.08
C MET A 132 20.22 21.11 2.13
N GLN A 133 20.53 21.72 0.98
CA GLN A 133 21.46 22.83 0.90
C GLN A 133 20.92 24.10 1.59
N GLN A 134 19.65 24.42 1.39
CA GLN A 134 18.99 25.58 2.01
C GLN A 134 18.87 25.44 3.53
N VAL A 135 18.52 24.24 4.03
CA VAL A 135 18.50 23.96 5.47
C VAL A 135 19.90 24.08 6.09
N HIS A 136 20.94 23.64 5.37
CA HIS A 136 22.32 23.83 5.82
C HIS A 136 22.69 25.31 5.89
N ALA A 137 22.38 26.10 4.86
CA ALA A 137 22.63 27.54 4.83
C ALA A 137 21.91 28.28 5.97
N LEU A 138 20.64 27.96 6.21
CA LEU A 138 19.86 28.50 7.32
C LEU A 138 20.48 28.13 8.68
N LYS A 139 20.90 26.87 8.86
CA LYS A 139 21.58 26.41 10.08
C LYS A 139 22.90 27.14 10.30
N THR A 140 23.68 27.39 9.25
CA THR A 140 24.93 28.16 9.33
C THR A 140 24.67 29.62 9.73
N ALA A 141 23.69 30.28 9.12
CA ALA A 141 23.31 31.66 9.45
C ALA A 141 22.78 31.81 10.89
N ALA A 142 22.08 30.80 11.40
CA ALA A 142 21.60 30.73 12.77
C ALA A 142 22.70 30.41 13.80
N SER A 143 23.82 29.83 13.36
CA SER A 143 24.96 29.48 14.23
C SER A 143 26.03 30.59 14.29
N GLN A 144 25.85 31.69 13.55
CA GLN A 144 26.71 32.87 13.66
C GLN A 144 26.40 33.62 14.96
N ASP A 145 27.41 34.26 15.55
CA ASP A 145 27.27 35.05 16.78
C ASP A 145 27.76 36.50 16.51
N PRO A 146 26.84 37.49 16.41
CA PRO A 146 25.39 37.36 16.51
C PRO A 146 24.76 36.70 15.26
N PRO A 147 23.60 36.04 15.41
CA PRO A 147 22.93 35.36 14.31
C PRO A 147 22.48 36.35 13.24
N ASN A 148 22.67 35.97 11.97
CA ASN A 148 22.30 36.82 10.86
C ASN A 148 20.79 36.68 10.55
N ILE A 149 19.98 37.48 11.24
CA ILE A 149 18.51 37.43 11.20
C ILE A 149 17.96 37.68 9.79
N GLU A 150 18.55 38.61 9.03
CA GLU A 150 18.14 38.90 7.65
C GLU A 150 18.34 37.68 6.76
N ARG A 151 19.52 37.06 6.84
CA ARG A 151 19.87 35.88 6.06
C ARG A 151 19.01 34.66 6.43
N ILE A 152 18.67 34.49 7.71
CA ILE A 152 17.74 33.45 8.16
C ILE A 152 16.33 33.67 7.57
N SER A 153 15.87 34.93 7.52
CA SER A 153 14.57 35.27 6.93
C SER A 153 14.53 34.98 5.43
N GLU A 154 15.60 35.32 4.71
CA GLU A 154 15.75 35.05 3.29
C GLU A 154 15.76 33.54 3.00
N GLU A 155 16.59 32.78 3.71
CA GLU A 155 16.65 31.32 3.56
C GLU A 155 15.31 30.66 3.91
N SER A 156 14.58 31.16 4.92
CA SER A 156 13.25 30.64 5.28
C SER A 156 12.20 30.87 4.18
N LYS A 157 12.21 32.03 3.53
CA LYS A 157 11.35 32.32 2.36
C LYS A 157 11.70 31.40 1.19
N VAL A 158 13.00 31.25 0.92
CA VAL A 158 13.52 30.42 -0.16
C VAL A 158 13.15 28.94 0.05
N ILE A 159 13.27 28.41 1.27
CA ILE A 159 12.80 27.05 1.64
C ILE A 159 11.30 26.90 1.37
N SER A 160 10.49 27.89 1.74
CA SER A 160 9.03 27.83 1.55
C SER A 160 8.68 27.71 0.06
N VAL A 161 9.32 28.50 -0.80
CA VAL A 161 9.13 28.45 -2.26
C VAL A 161 9.57 27.10 -2.85
N THR A 162 10.69 26.54 -2.36
CA THR A 162 11.15 25.21 -2.78
C THR A 162 10.16 24.13 -2.36
N CYS A 163 9.62 24.19 -1.14
CA CYS A 163 8.60 23.26 -0.65
C CYS A 163 7.33 23.31 -1.51
N ASP A 164 6.85 24.49 -1.87
CA ASP A 164 5.65 24.63 -2.73
C ASP A 164 5.88 23.98 -4.11
N SER A 165 7.08 24.13 -4.67
CA SER A 165 7.43 23.57 -5.98
C SER A 165 7.63 22.06 -5.91
N PHE A 166 8.21 21.56 -4.81
CA PHE A 166 8.32 20.13 -4.53
C PHE A 166 6.94 19.47 -4.40
N ILE A 167 6.02 20.09 -3.66
CA ILE A 167 4.65 19.57 -3.46
C ILE A 167 3.92 19.51 -4.81
N ARG A 168 3.94 20.59 -5.61
CA ARG A 168 3.31 20.60 -6.94
C ARG A 168 3.85 19.49 -7.86
N SER A 169 5.17 19.28 -7.83
CA SER A 169 5.81 18.23 -8.64
C SER A 169 5.43 16.83 -8.14
N LEU A 170 5.31 16.65 -6.82
CA LEU A 170 4.87 15.40 -6.21
C LEU A 170 3.39 15.09 -6.50
N GLU A 171 2.52 16.10 -6.46
CA GLU A 171 1.11 15.99 -6.84
C GLU A 171 0.97 15.56 -8.30
N HIS A 172 1.74 16.17 -9.21
CA HIS A 172 1.79 15.76 -10.60
C HIS A 172 2.24 14.30 -10.78
N CYS A 173 3.24 13.84 -10.02
CA CYS A 173 3.65 12.43 -10.01
C CYS A 173 2.51 11.51 -9.56
N MET A 174 1.77 11.92 -8.53
CA MET A 174 0.64 11.16 -8.01
C MET A 174 -0.52 11.10 -9.01
N GLU A 175 -0.79 12.18 -9.75
CA GLU A 175 -1.78 12.22 -10.84
C GLU A 175 -1.42 11.30 -12.00
N LEU A 176 -0.18 11.36 -12.49
CA LEU A 176 0.31 10.45 -13.53
C LEU A 176 0.20 8.97 -13.12
N THR A 177 0.33 8.69 -11.83
CA THR A 177 0.17 7.34 -11.29
C THR A 177 -1.31 6.93 -11.21
N LYS A 178 -2.24 7.87 -11.03
CA LYS A 178 -3.70 7.61 -11.05
C LYS A 178 -4.19 7.31 -12.47
N ASP A 179 -3.72 8.05 -13.48
CA ASP A 179 -4.14 7.87 -14.88
C ASP A 179 -3.49 6.65 -15.57
N GLY A 180 -2.43 6.09 -14.99
CA GLY A 180 -1.82 4.82 -15.41
C GLY A 180 -2.66 3.57 -15.11
N PHE A 181 -3.79 3.72 -14.41
CA PHE A 181 -4.79 2.66 -14.22
C PHE A 181 -6.04 3.01 -15.02
N PRO A 182 -6.29 2.35 -16.18
CA PRO A 182 -7.62 2.39 -16.74
C PRO A 182 -8.56 1.68 -15.75
N THR A 183 -9.33 2.46 -15.01
CA THR A 183 -10.50 2.02 -14.25
C THR A 183 -11.58 1.56 -15.23
N LYS A 184 -11.34 0.50 -16.00
CA LYS A 184 -12.40 -0.21 -16.72
C LYS A 184 -12.97 -1.29 -15.80
N ILE A 185 -13.64 -0.84 -14.75
CA ILE A 185 -14.62 -1.67 -14.04
C ILE A 185 -15.90 -1.64 -14.86
N HIS A 186 -15.97 -2.38 -15.97
CA HIS A 186 -17.22 -2.77 -16.64
C HIS A 186 -16.96 -3.97 -17.54
N HIS A 187 -16.65 -5.14 -16.97
CA HIS A 187 -16.95 -6.42 -17.65
C HIS A 187 -16.89 -7.72 -16.81
N ILE A 188 -16.68 -7.67 -15.49
CA ILE A 188 -16.47 -8.89 -14.67
C ILE A 188 -17.76 -9.49 -14.09
N ASP A 189 -18.93 -8.83 -14.23
CA ASP A 189 -20.19 -9.42 -13.76
C ASP A 189 -20.66 -10.64 -14.58
N ARG A 190 -20.05 -10.93 -15.74
CA ARG A 190 -20.48 -12.05 -16.58
C ARG A 190 -19.76 -13.37 -16.31
N ILE A 191 -18.62 -13.37 -15.61
CA ILE A 191 -17.81 -14.59 -15.38
C ILE A 191 -18.07 -15.20 -13.99
N ALA A 192 -18.54 -14.41 -13.01
CA ALA A 192 -18.83 -14.89 -11.66
C ALA A 192 -20.00 -15.89 -11.59
N SER A 193 -20.85 -15.98 -12.62
CA SER A 193 -22.01 -16.88 -12.64
C SER A 193 -21.65 -18.36 -12.91
N HIS A 194 -20.43 -18.68 -13.34
CA HIS A 194 -20.07 -20.03 -13.79
C HIS A 194 -19.13 -20.81 -12.87
N ILE A 195 -18.65 -20.24 -11.76
CA ILE A 195 -17.61 -20.90 -10.92
C ILE A 195 -18.10 -21.29 -9.52
N CYS A 196 -19.27 -20.82 -9.06
CA CYS A 196 -19.82 -21.23 -7.76
C CYS A 196 -20.97 -22.24 -7.91
N ARG A 197 -20.65 -23.47 -8.30
CA ARG A 197 -21.45 -24.64 -7.90
C ARG A 197 -20.63 -25.48 -6.93
N PRO A 198 -21.04 -25.62 -5.66
CA PRO A 198 -20.34 -26.50 -4.73
C PRO A 198 -20.56 -27.95 -5.15
N THR A 199 -19.47 -28.66 -5.48
CA THR A 199 -19.49 -30.11 -5.67
C THR A 199 -19.69 -30.77 -4.31
N VAL A 200 -20.90 -31.28 -4.05
CA VAL A 200 -21.18 -32.09 -2.86
C VAL A 200 -20.49 -33.45 -3.02
N PRO A 201 -19.72 -33.94 -2.03
CA PRO A 201 -19.13 -35.27 -2.09
C PRO A 201 -20.23 -36.34 -1.99
N VAL A 202 -20.31 -37.22 -2.98
CA VAL A 202 -21.19 -38.40 -2.94
C VAL A 202 -20.59 -39.43 -1.97
N MET A 203 -21.17 -39.55 -0.76
CA MET A 203 -20.91 -40.69 0.12
C MET A 203 -21.55 -41.94 -0.48
N ARG A 204 -20.73 -42.94 -0.83
CA ARG A 204 -21.20 -44.29 -1.16
C ARG A 204 -21.60 -44.99 0.14
N THR A 205 -22.90 -45.14 0.37
CA THR A 205 -23.45 -46.08 1.35
C THR A 205 -23.51 -47.47 0.72
N ASN A 206 -22.63 -48.39 1.16
CA ASN A 206 -22.82 -49.81 0.89
C ASN A 206 -23.61 -50.41 2.04
N SER A 207 -24.94 -50.46 1.87
CA SER A 207 -25.82 -51.27 2.69
C SER A 207 -25.97 -52.65 2.04
N THR A 208 -25.72 -53.66 2.86
CA THR A 208 -25.96 -55.09 2.62
C THR A 208 -27.41 -55.37 2.23
N GLU A 209 -27.63 -56.20 1.21
CA GLU A 209 -28.89 -56.94 1.05
C GLU A 209 -28.63 -58.42 0.73
N LYS A 210 -29.19 -59.25 1.62
CA LYS A 210 -29.39 -60.69 1.49
C LYS A 210 -30.54 -60.97 0.50
N LYS A 211 -30.39 -62.02 -0.31
CA LYS A 211 -31.42 -62.94 -0.85
C LYS A 211 -30.71 -63.85 -1.87
N ALA A 212 -30.93 -65.15 -1.96
CA ALA A 212 -31.73 -66.13 -1.25
C ALA A 212 -31.04 -67.49 -1.44
#